data_AF-A0A7C0UFL6-F1
#
_entry.id   AF-A0A7C0UFL6-F1
#
_cell.length_a   1.000
_cell.length_b   1.000
_cell.length_c   1.000
_cell.angle_alpha   90.00
_cell.angle_beta   90.00
_cell.angle_gamma   90.00
#
_symmetry.space_group_name_H-M   'P 1'
#
loop_
_entity.id
_entity.type
_entity.pdbx_description
1 polymer ?
#
loop_
_entity_poly.entity_id
_entity_poly.type
_entity_poly.pdbx_seq_one_letter_code
_entity_poly.pdbx_strand_id
1 'polypeptide(L)'
;SDEVLMLAYMNKTSLERTIKTGKTHFWSRSRQGYWLKGETSGNFQLVREIRYDCDRDALLVKVEQLGAGACHTGNSSCFYRVIDIEENE
;
A
#
# COMPACT_ATOMS: atom_id res chain seq x y z
N SER A 1 -10.84 -2.82 9.83
CA SER A 1 -11.69 -2.45 8.67
C SER A 1 -11.04 -2.95 7.40
N ASP A 2 -11.76 -2.98 6.28
CA ASP A 2 -11.22 -3.22 4.93
C ASP A 2 -11.02 -1.90 4.16
N GLU A 3 -10.58 -0.85 4.86
CA GLU A 3 -10.33 0.46 4.26
C GLU A 3 -9.15 0.39 3.26
N VAL A 4 -9.31 1.02 2.10
CA VAL A 4 -8.21 1.14 1.12
C VAL A 4 -7.19 2.13 1.69
N LEU A 5 -5.98 1.66 1.98
CA LEU A 5 -4.96 2.46 2.66
C LEU A 5 -4.11 3.31 1.72
N MET A 6 -3.62 2.72 0.63
CA MET A 6 -2.72 3.38 -0.31
C MET A 6 -2.59 2.61 -1.62
N LEU A 7 -2.06 3.28 -2.65
CA LEU A 7 -1.64 2.69 -3.91
C LEU A 7 -0.11 2.84 -4.06
N ALA A 8 0.58 1.78 -4.47
CA ALA A 8 1.99 1.79 -4.79
C ALA A 8 2.32 0.72 -5.83
N TYR A 9 3.55 0.75 -6.34
CA TYR A 9 4.01 -0.17 -7.38
C TYR A 9 4.95 -1.22 -6.81
N MET A 10 4.82 -2.44 -7.31
CA MET A 10 5.78 -3.52 -7.07
C MET A 10 6.33 -4.02 -8.40
N ASN A 11 7.62 -4.32 -8.44
CA ASN A 11 8.20 -5.23 -9.41
C ASN A 11 8.41 -6.62 -8.77
N LYS A 12 8.92 -7.57 -9.56
CA LYS A 12 9.23 -8.94 -9.10
C LYS A 12 10.03 -8.96 -7.80
N THR A 13 11.13 -8.21 -7.73
CA THR A 13 12.01 -8.17 -6.55
C THR A 13 11.30 -7.64 -5.30
N SER A 14 10.52 -6.56 -5.42
CA SER A 14 9.77 -6.03 -4.27
C SER A 14 8.66 -6.96 -3.80
N LEU A 15 8.03 -7.71 -4.72
CA LEU A 15 7.05 -8.73 -4.37
C LEU A 15 7.71 -9.91 -3.64
N GLU A 16 8.84 -10.41 -4.15
CA GLU A 16 9.62 -11.47 -3.50
C GLU A 16 10.05 -11.08 -2.07
N ARG A 17 10.52 -9.84 -1.88
CA ARG A 17 10.84 -9.31 -0.55
C ARG A 17 9.61 -9.22 0.34
N THR A 18 8.47 -8.81 -0.22
CA THR A 18 7.20 -8.73 0.52
C THR A 18 6.79 -10.10 1.05
N ILE A 19 6.81 -11.12 0.19
CA ILE A 19 6.48 -12.51 0.56
C ILE A 19 7.47 -13.02 1.61
N LYS A 20 8.78 -12.83 1.40
CA LYS A 20 9.82 -13.35 2.29
C LYS A 20 9.77 -12.73 3.70
N THR A 21 9.46 -11.45 3.80
CA THR A 21 9.55 -10.71 5.08
C THR A 21 8.22 -10.60 5.80
N GLY A 22 7.09 -10.86 5.12
CA GLY A 22 5.76 -10.57 5.64
C GLY A 22 5.49 -9.07 5.82
N LYS A 23 6.27 -8.18 5.20
CA LYS A 23 6.09 -6.73 5.24
C LYS A 23 6.06 -6.15 3.84
N THR A 24 5.22 -5.17 3.56
CA THR A 24 5.12 -4.59 2.21
C THR A 24 6.41 -3.84 1.82
N HIS A 25 7.02 -4.31 0.74
CA HIS A 25 8.12 -3.65 0.05
C HIS A 25 7.63 -3.16 -1.31
N PHE A 26 8.04 -1.96 -1.68
CA PHE A 26 7.57 -1.32 -2.91
C PHE A 26 8.75 -0.87 -3.77
N TRP A 27 8.46 -0.63 -5.05
CA TRP A 27 9.37 -0.01 -6.00
C TRP A 27 8.90 1.42 -6.30
N SER A 28 9.73 2.40 -5.95
CA SER A 28 9.47 3.79 -6.34
C SER A 28 9.89 3.99 -7.79
N ARG A 29 8.93 4.20 -8.68
CA ARG A 29 9.20 4.50 -10.10
C ARG A 29 9.92 5.84 -10.30
N SER A 30 9.70 6.81 -9.42
CA SER A 30 10.38 8.12 -9.50
C SER A 30 11.80 8.09 -8.95
N ARG A 31 12.02 7.40 -7.82
CA ARG A 31 13.34 7.28 -7.20
C ARG A 31 14.20 6.15 -7.78
N GLN A 32 13.61 5.30 -8.61
CA GLN A 32 14.22 4.08 -9.13
C GLN A 32 14.87 3.25 -8.01
N GLY A 33 14.12 3.06 -6.93
CA GLY A 33 14.62 2.47 -5.69
C GLY A 33 13.57 1.68 -4.91
N TYR A 34 14.05 0.70 -4.16
CA TYR A 34 13.22 -0.08 -3.23
C TYR A 34 13.02 0.67 -1.93
N TRP A 35 11.88 0.46 -1.29
CA TRP A 35 11.65 0.93 0.07
C TRP A 35 10.72 -0.01 0.82
N LEU A 36 10.95 -0.13 2.13
CA LEU A 36 10.09 -0.85 3.06
C LEU A 36 9.11 0.13 3.68
N LYS A 37 7.80 -0.13 3.56
CA LYS A 37 6.79 0.72 4.18
C LYS A 37 6.96 0.75 5.69
N GLY A 38 7.18 1.94 6.24
CA GLY A 38 7.40 2.14 7.67
C GLY A 38 8.87 2.10 8.10
N GLU A 39 9.83 1.88 7.20
CA GLU A 39 11.26 1.82 7.54
C GLU A 39 11.75 3.06 8.31
N THR A 40 11.31 4.25 7.90
CA THR A 40 11.66 5.51 8.58
C THR A 40 10.67 5.89 9.69
N SER A 41 9.37 5.63 9.50
CA SER A 41 8.32 6.14 10.40
C SER A 41 7.85 5.16 11.48
N GLY A 42 8.24 3.88 11.41
CA GLY A 42 7.68 2.81 12.24
C GLY A 42 6.28 2.35 11.84
N ASN A 43 5.62 3.03 10.88
CA ASN A 43 4.26 2.68 10.42
C ASN A 43 4.29 1.53 9.40
N PHE A 44 4.67 0.34 9.87
CA PHE A 44 4.79 -0.87 9.05
C PHE A 44 3.43 -1.42 8.60
N GLN A 45 3.45 -2.20 7.53
CA GLN A 45 2.30 -3.01 7.08
C GLN A 45 2.69 -4.48 7.11
N LEU A 46 2.06 -5.26 8.00
CA LEU A 46 2.26 -6.70 8.07
C LEU A 46 1.30 -7.39 7.12
N VAL A 47 1.83 -8.18 6.19
CA VAL A 47 1.03 -8.85 5.15
C VAL A 47 0.23 -10.00 5.77
N ARG A 48 -1.07 -10.02 5.49
CA ARG A 48 -2.00 -11.08 5.90
C ARG A 48 -2.49 -11.91 4.72
N GLU A 49 -2.68 -11.28 3.56
CA GLU A 49 -3.13 -11.94 2.34
C GLU A 49 -2.61 -11.17 1.12
N ILE A 50 -2.27 -11.88 0.03
CA ILE A 50 -1.99 -11.28 -1.27
C ILE A 50 -2.91 -11.94 -2.29
N ARG A 51 -3.71 -11.14 -2.99
CA ARG A 51 -4.51 -11.56 -4.14
C ARG A 51 -3.96 -10.90 -5.40
N TYR A 52 -4.14 -11.55 -6.53
CA TYR A 52 -3.92 -10.99 -7.86
C TYR A 52 -5.27 -10.97 -8.60
N ASP A 53 -5.42 -10.07 -9.56
CA ASP A 53 -6.64 -9.94 -10.37
C ASP A 53 -6.70 -10.94 -11.54
N CYS A 54 -7.72 -10.82 -12.40
CA CYS A 54 -8.03 -11.84 -13.40
C CYS A 54 -7.02 -11.92 -14.55
N ASP A 55 -6.45 -10.78 -14.96
CA ASP A 55 -5.40 -10.63 -15.97
C ASP A 55 -3.99 -10.53 -15.37
N ARG A 56 -3.89 -10.52 -14.02
CA ARG A 56 -2.66 -10.70 -13.24
C ARG A 56 -1.70 -9.53 -13.34
N ASP A 57 -2.22 -8.32 -13.51
CA ASP A 57 -1.43 -7.10 -13.56
C ASP A 57 -1.54 -6.23 -12.29
N ALA A 58 -2.51 -6.52 -11.42
CA ALA A 58 -2.65 -5.87 -10.13
C ALA A 58 -2.60 -6.85 -8.94
N LEU A 59 -2.17 -6.31 -7.80
CA LEU A 59 -2.17 -7.01 -6.52
C LEU A 59 -3.03 -6.28 -5.49
N LEU A 60 -3.91 -7.02 -4.83
CA LEU A 60 -4.59 -6.58 -3.62
C LEU A 60 -3.90 -7.21 -2.41
N VAL A 61 -3.18 -6.38 -1.65
CA VAL A 61 -2.45 -6.81 -0.46
C VAL A 61 -3.25 -6.42 0.79
N LYS A 62 -3.78 -7.41 1.51
CA LYS A 62 -4.40 -7.17 2.82
C LYS A 62 -3.31 -7.14 3.88
N VAL A 63 -3.36 -6.12 4.73
CA VAL A 63 -2.33 -5.86 5.72
C VAL A 63 -2.94 -5.54 7.07
N GLU A 64 -2.21 -5.87 8.13
CA GLU A 64 -2.35 -5.20 9.41
C GLU A 64 -1.45 -3.95 9.40
N GLN A 65 -2.07 -2.78 9.47
CA GLN A 65 -1.35 -1.51 9.56
C GLN A 65 -0.92 -1.26 11.01
N LEU A 66 0.38 -1.12 11.24
CA LEU A 66 0.95 -0.71 12.51
C LEU A 66 1.19 0.80 12.53
N GLY A 67 1.15 1.39 13.73
CA GLY A 67 1.37 2.82 13.94
C GLY A 67 0.14 3.67 13.56
N ALA A 68 0.35 4.97 13.38
CA ALA A 68 -0.75 5.94 13.26
C ALA A 68 -1.54 5.84 11.95
N GLY A 69 -0.93 5.32 10.87
CA GLY A 69 -1.58 5.23 9.58
C GLY A 69 -0.63 4.95 8.42
N ALA A 70 -1.21 4.69 7.25
CA ALA A 70 -0.46 4.49 6.02
C ALA A 70 0.11 5.81 5.48
N CYS A 71 -0.60 6.93 5.68
CA CYS A 71 -0.25 8.21 5.08
C CYS A 71 0.81 8.98 5.88
N HIS A 72 1.74 9.63 5.17
CA HIS A 72 2.77 10.48 5.80
C HIS A 72 2.21 11.81 6.35
N THR A 73 0.95 12.13 6.07
CA THR A 73 0.26 13.33 6.58
C THR A 73 -0.40 13.12 7.95
N GLY A 74 -0.31 11.90 8.50
CA GLY A 74 -0.94 11.53 9.78
C GLY A 74 -2.31 10.87 9.64
N ASN A 75 -2.87 10.81 8.43
CA ASN A 75 -4.14 10.11 8.16
C ASN A 75 -3.96 8.58 8.10
N SER A 76 -5.01 7.83 8.48
CA SER A 76 -5.06 6.36 8.40
C SER A 76 -4.84 5.87 6.97
N SER A 77 -5.55 6.48 6.02
CA SER A 77 -5.48 6.22 4.59
C SER A 77 -4.93 7.42 3.81
N CYS A 78 -4.30 7.16 2.67
CA CYS A 78 -3.99 8.18 1.67
C CYS A 78 -5.24 8.74 0.97
N PHE A 79 -6.35 8.00 0.99
CA PHE A 79 -7.62 8.34 0.35
C PHE A 79 -8.58 9.08 1.30
N TYR A 80 -8.05 9.97 2.14
CA TYR A 80 -8.81 10.72 3.16
C TYR A 80 -9.58 11.94 2.60
N ARG A 81 -9.43 12.23 1.30
CA ARG A 81 -10.13 13.33 0.61
C ARG A 81 -11.07 12.74 -0.41
N VAL A 82 -12.23 13.35 -0.54
CA VAL A 82 -13.27 12.97 -1.51
C VAL A 82 -13.38 14.05 -2.58
N ILE A 83 -13.82 13.64 -3.77
CA ILE A 83 -14.26 14.55 -4.81
C ILE A 83 -15.78 14.59 -4.71
N ASP A 84 -16.35 15.78 -4.54
CA ASP A 84 -17.80 15.95 -4.57
C ASP A 84 -18.29 15.73 -6.00
N ILE A 85 -19.18 14.76 -6.17
CA ILE A 85 -19.87 14.52 -7.44
C ILE A 85 -21.20 15.27 -7.33
N GLU A 86 -21.29 16.42 -8.00
CA GLU A 86 -22.57 17.09 -8.19
C GLU A 86 -23.45 16.20 -9.07
N GLU A 87 -24.54 15.68 -8.51
CA GLU A 87 -25.58 15.03 -9.30
C GLU A 87 -26.28 16.11 -10.11
N ASN A 88 -26.04 16.14 -11.43
CA ASN A 88 -26.89 16.91 -12.33
C ASN A 88 -28.23 16.16 -12.43
N GLU A 89 -29.28 16.72 -11.81
CA GLU A 89 -30.67 16.31 -12.02
C GLU A 89 -31.12 16.46 -13.48
#